data_AF-A0AAY4ERS5-F1
#
_entry.id   AF-A0AAY4ERS5-F1
#
_cell.length_a   1.000
_cell.length_b   1.000
_cell.length_c   1.000
_cell.angle_alpha   90.00
_cell.angle_beta   90.00
_cell.angle_gamma   90.00
#
_symmetry.space_group_name_H-M   'P 1'
#
loop_
_entity.id
_entity.type
_entity.pdbx_description
1 polymer ?
#
loop_
_entity_poly.entity_id
_entity_poly.type
_entity_poly.pdbx_seq_one_letter_code
_entity_poly.pdbx_strand_id
1 'polypeptide(L)'
;FYACISIPCLCGSAPCLLCRCCPSSNNSTVTRLIYAFFMLLGVAIACIMLLPGMEGHLKKIPGFCEGGMGSSIPGVEGHVNCDVLVGYKAVYRVCFGMAMFFLLFSLIMIKVKSSQDPRAAIHNGFWFFKFAATTAITIGAFFIPEGPFTTIWFYVGVAGAFCFILIQLVLLIDFAHSWNESWVEKMEEGNSRCWYAALLSATTLNYALSLVSLVMFYVYYTHSDGCTENKVFISINMLLCVGASVMSILPKIQESQPRSGLLQSSIVTLYTMYLTWSAMTNEPDRKCNPSLLGIIGMNSTRPAGQDNVVQWWDAQGVVGLLLFLMCVLYSSIRNSSTTQVNKLTLTSDESALIEDGPIHPESFEEGDGTTRAVDNEKDGVTYSYSFFHFMLFLASLYIMMTLTNWYSPDSNYETMTSKWPSVWVKITSSWVCIALYVWTLVAPLVLTNRDFD
;
A
#
# COMPACT_ATOMS: atom_id res chain seq x y z
N PHE A 1 -19.34 23.59 -12.48
CA PHE A 1 -18.28 23.07 -13.36
C PHE A 1 -17.43 24.23 -13.86
N TYR A 2 -16.42 24.63 -13.09
CA TYR A 2 -15.29 25.42 -13.60
C TYR A 2 -14.04 24.76 -13.04
N ALA A 3 -13.18 24.29 -13.95
CA ALA A 3 -11.93 23.66 -13.64
C ALA A 3 -11.01 24.69 -12.95
N CYS A 4 -10.72 24.48 -11.67
CA CYS A 4 -9.80 25.30 -10.91
C CYS A 4 -8.38 24.75 -11.13
N ILE A 5 -7.81 24.99 -12.31
CA ILE A 5 -6.39 24.78 -12.58
C ILE A 5 -5.75 26.17 -12.61
N SER A 6 -5.20 26.60 -11.48
CA SER A 6 -4.32 27.76 -11.41
C SER A 6 -2.88 27.27 -11.29
N ILE A 7 -2.13 27.43 -12.39
CA ILE A 7 -0.77 26.94 -12.63
C ILE A 7 0.41 27.81 -12.08
N PRO A 8 0.29 28.98 -11.41
CA PRO A 8 1.47 29.82 -11.15
C PRO A 8 2.23 29.56 -9.84
N CYS A 9 2.15 28.38 -9.20
CA CYS A 9 2.91 28.08 -7.97
C CYS A 9 4.01 27.01 -8.13
N LEU A 10 4.16 26.40 -9.32
CA LEU A 10 5.08 25.29 -9.55
C LEU A 10 6.57 25.65 -9.35
N CYS A 11 6.96 26.92 -9.55
CA CYS A 11 8.34 27.40 -9.42
C CYS A 11 8.68 28.10 -8.09
N GLY A 12 7.74 28.19 -7.14
CA GLY A 12 7.94 28.90 -5.86
C GLY A 12 8.20 27.98 -4.66
N SER A 13 8.67 28.57 -3.56
CA SER A 13 8.79 27.94 -2.23
C SER A 13 7.45 27.83 -1.49
N ALA A 14 6.37 28.41 -2.03
CA ALA A 14 5.05 28.40 -1.41
C ALA A 14 4.21 27.19 -1.87
N PRO A 15 3.52 26.47 -0.97
CA PRO A 15 2.58 25.42 -1.33
C PRO A 15 1.41 26.00 -2.16
N CYS A 16 1.00 25.27 -3.20
CA CYS A 16 0.03 25.66 -4.23
C CYS A 16 -1.43 25.79 -3.73
N LEU A 17 -1.69 26.50 -2.63
CA LEU A 17 -3.04 26.76 -2.13
C LEU A 17 -3.38 28.25 -2.23
N LEU A 18 -3.46 28.76 -3.46
CA LEU A 18 -4.20 30.00 -3.79
C LEU A 18 -5.69 29.70 -4.05
N CYS A 19 -6.19 28.53 -3.65
CA CYS A 19 -7.59 28.17 -3.83
C CYS A 19 -8.42 28.67 -2.65
N ARG A 20 -9.27 29.67 -2.89
CA ARG A 20 -10.18 30.35 -1.94
C ARG A 20 -11.20 29.43 -1.23
N CYS A 21 -11.16 28.13 -1.47
CA CYS A 21 -12.14 27.14 -1.01
C CYS A 21 -11.60 26.11 0.00
N CYS A 22 -10.31 26.16 0.37
CA CYS A 22 -9.77 25.26 1.40
C CYS A 22 -9.65 25.99 2.75
N PRO A 23 -10.11 25.38 3.87
CA PRO A 23 -9.82 25.90 5.21
C PRO A 23 -8.29 25.91 5.45
N SER A 24 -7.85 26.73 6.41
CA SER A 24 -6.43 26.83 6.82
C SER A 24 -5.90 25.45 7.23
N SER A 25 -5.16 24.79 6.34
CA SER A 25 -4.58 23.46 6.57
C SER A 25 -3.12 23.59 6.98
N ASN A 26 -2.66 22.69 7.86
CA ASN A 26 -1.26 22.60 8.26
C ASN A 26 -0.37 22.26 7.07
N ASN A 27 0.76 22.96 6.94
CA ASN A 27 1.71 22.80 5.83
C ASN A 27 2.24 21.35 5.74
N SER A 28 2.55 20.74 6.89
CA SER A 28 2.96 19.33 7.04
C SER A 28 2.01 18.34 6.35
N THR A 29 0.70 18.54 6.50
CA THR A 29 -0.34 17.66 5.94
C THR A 29 -0.49 17.90 4.43
N VAL A 30 -0.45 19.16 4.01
CA VAL A 30 -0.51 19.52 2.57
C VAL A 30 0.68 18.92 1.83
N THR A 31 1.90 19.04 2.35
CA THR A 31 3.10 18.46 1.73
C THR A 31 2.99 16.95 1.58
N ARG A 32 2.53 16.21 2.62
CA ARG A 32 2.32 14.76 2.55
C ARG A 32 1.26 14.36 1.53
N LEU A 33 0.18 15.14 1.42
CA LEU A 33 -0.86 14.93 0.41
C LEU A 33 -0.35 15.16 -1.02
N ILE A 34 0.51 16.17 -1.24
CA ILE A 34 1.11 16.40 -2.56
C ILE A 34 2.03 15.24 -2.94
N TYR A 35 2.86 14.72 -2.02
CA TYR A 35 3.68 13.53 -2.30
C TYR A 35 2.84 12.27 -2.54
N ALA A 36 1.73 12.09 -1.81
CA ALA A 36 0.79 11.01 -2.08
C ALA A 36 0.18 11.13 -3.48
N PHE A 37 -0.31 12.31 -3.86
CA PHE A 37 -0.81 12.57 -5.21
C PHE A 37 0.27 12.32 -6.26
N PHE A 38 1.51 12.73 -5.98
CA PHE A 38 2.62 12.52 -6.88
C PHE A 38 2.90 11.04 -7.14
N MET A 39 2.89 10.23 -6.09
CA MET A 39 2.97 8.78 -6.21
C MET A 39 1.80 8.20 -7.01
N LEU A 40 0.56 8.63 -6.73
CA LEU A 40 -0.62 8.16 -7.45
C LEU A 40 -0.58 8.48 -8.95
N LEU A 41 -0.02 9.62 -9.34
CA LEU A 41 0.21 9.96 -10.74
C LEU A 41 1.17 8.94 -11.40
N GLY A 42 2.26 8.59 -10.72
CA GLY A 42 3.19 7.58 -11.21
C GLY A 42 2.57 6.18 -11.30
N VAL A 43 1.72 5.81 -10.33
CA VAL A 43 0.93 4.57 -10.40
C VAL A 43 -0.03 4.59 -11.59
N ALA A 44 -0.73 5.71 -11.83
CA ALA A 44 -1.64 5.84 -12.97
C ALA A 44 -0.90 5.67 -14.30
N ILE A 45 0.30 6.25 -14.44
CA ILE A 45 1.15 6.06 -15.62
C ILE A 45 1.55 4.58 -15.78
N ALA A 46 1.95 3.91 -14.70
CA ALA A 46 2.27 2.48 -14.74
C ALA A 46 1.07 1.62 -15.14
N CYS A 47 -0.13 1.91 -14.62
CA CYS A 47 -1.37 1.25 -15.04
C CYS A 47 -1.68 1.49 -16.52
N ILE A 48 -1.50 2.71 -17.03
CA ILE A 48 -1.69 3.03 -18.44
C ILE A 48 -0.75 2.18 -19.32
N MET A 49 0.52 2.02 -18.91
CA MET A 49 1.49 1.19 -19.65
C MET A 49 1.13 -0.31 -19.69
N LEU A 50 0.25 -0.78 -18.80
CA LEU A 50 -0.28 -2.14 -18.81
C LEU A 50 -1.53 -2.33 -19.66
N LEU A 51 -2.17 -1.24 -20.12
CA LEU A 51 -3.42 -1.35 -20.88
C LEU A 51 -3.19 -1.98 -22.25
N PRO A 52 -4.09 -2.88 -22.70
CA PRO A 52 -4.02 -3.44 -24.04
C PRO A 52 -4.11 -2.33 -25.09
N GLY A 53 -3.16 -2.31 -26.03
CA GLY A 53 -3.03 -1.26 -27.06
C GLY A 53 -1.83 -0.32 -26.89
N MET A 54 -1.23 -0.23 -25.69
CA MET A 54 0.01 0.52 -25.48
C MET A 54 1.26 -0.18 -26.01
N GLU A 55 1.16 -1.49 -26.27
CA GLU A 55 2.24 -2.36 -26.74
C GLU A 55 2.91 -1.86 -28.02
N GLY A 56 2.12 -1.38 -28.99
CA GLY A 56 2.64 -0.86 -30.26
C GLY A 56 3.49 0.42 -30.09
N HIS A 57 3.26 1.18 -29.03
CA HIS A 57 4.08 2.33 -28.67
C HIS A 57 5.30 1.92 -27.85
N LEU A 58 5.15 0.98 -26.92
CA LEU A 58 6.23 0.51 -26.06
C LEU A 58 7.28 -0.33 -26.82
N LYS A 59 6.87 -1.09 -27.83
CA LYS A 59 7.77 -1.86 -28.71
C LYS A 59 8.72 -0.97 -29.52
N LYS A 60 8.41 0.31 -29.70
CA LYS A 60 9.29 1.27 -30.41
C LYS A 60 10.44 1.77 -29.54
N ILE A 61 10.42 1.47 -28.23
CA ILE A 61 11.50 1.84 -27.31
C ILE A 61 12.63 0.80 -27.46
N PRO A 62 13.87 1.23 -27.78
CA PRO A 62 15.00 0.31 -27.90
C PRO A 62 15.24 -0.43 -26.58
N GLY A 63 15.59 -1.72 -26.65
CA GLY A 63 15.84 -2.55 -25.46
C GLY A 63 14.61 -3.17 -24.78
N PHE A 64 13.42 -3.22 -25.38
CA PHE A 64 12.25 -3.94 -24.83
C PHE A 64 11.90 -5.26 -25.56
N CYS A 65 12.17 -5.33 -26.87
CA CYS A 65 12.00 -6.54 -27.72
C CYS A 65 13.13 -6.72 -28.76
N GLU A 66 14.31 -6.12 -28.60
CA GLU A 66 15.43 -6.29 -29.55
C GLU A 66 16.10 -7.67 -29.49
N GLY A 67 15.80 -8.48 -28.48
CA GLY A 67 16.29 -9.86 -28.33
C GLY A 67 15.46 -10.94 -29.03
N GLY A 68 14.35 -10.58 -29.69
CA GLY A 68 13.45 -11.53 -30.38
C GLY A 68 13.81 -11.84 -31.83
N MET A 69 14.93 -11.31 -32.34
CA MET A 69 15.40 -11.54 -33.71
C MET A 69 16.68 -12.39 -33.68
N GLY A 70 16.59 -13.64 -33.20
CA GLY A 70 17.78 -14.51 -33.25
C GLY A 70 17.80 -15.84 -32.49
N SER A 71 16.76 -16.26 -31.75
CA SER A 71 16.70 -17.64 -31.23
C SER A 71 15.95 -18.57 -32.20
N SER A 72 16.35 -18.58 -33.46
CA SER A 72 16.04 -19.69 -34.37
C SER A 72 16.90 -20.89 -33.98
N ILE A 73 16.53 -21.56 -32.88
CA ILE A 73 16.87 -22.97 -32.70
C ILE A 73 16.05 -23.74 -33.75
N PRO A 74 16.66 -24.49 -34.67
CA PRO A 74 15.92 -25.26 -35.65
C PRO A 74 15.07 -26.31 -34.93
N GLY A 75 13.75 -26.15 -34.94
CA GLY A 75 12.79 -27.16 -34.47
C GLY A 75 11.88 -26.80 -33.29
N VAL A 76 11.93 -25.58 -32.74
CA VAL A 76 11.01 -25.14 -31.67
C VAL A 76 10.38 -23.78 -32.02
N GLU A 77 9.22 -23.80 -32.67
CA GLU A 77 8.38 -22.61 -32.86
C GLU A 77 7.64 -22.30 -31.55
N GLY A 78 8.32 -21.61 -30.62
CA GLY A 78 7.69 -20.98 -29.46
C GLY A 78 7.47 -19.49 -29.73
N HIS A 79 6.29 -19.08 -30.16
CA HIS A 79 5.93 -17.66 -30.21
C HIS A 79 5.82 -17.12 -28.77
N VAL A 80 6.88 -16.47 -28.29
CA VAL A 80 6.88 -15.75 -27.01
C VAL A 80 6.01 -14.50 -27.14
N ASN A 81 5.02 -14.34 -26.28
CA ASN A 81 4.17 -13.15 -26.22
C ASN A 81 4.99 -11.94 -25.70
N CYS A 82 5.78 -11.29 -26.57
CA CYS A 82 6.51 -10.05 -26.23
C CYS A 82 5.54 -8.96 -25.74
N ASP A 83 4.28 -9.02 -26.17
CA ASP A 83 3.21 -8.06 -25.93
C ASP A 83 2.97 -7.78 -24.44
N VAL A 84 2.76 -8.84 -23.65
CA VAL A 84 2.50 -8.70 -22.20
C VAL A 84 3.80 -8.44 -21.42
N LEU A 85 4.90 -9.04 -21.87
CA LEU A 85 6.21 -8.89 -21.25
C LEU A 85 6.71 -7.43 -21.32
N VAL A 86 6.44 -6.73 -22.43
CA VAL A 86 6.80 -5.33 -22.63
C VAL A 86 6.09 -4.41 -21.63
N GLY A 87 4.80 -4.64 -21.37
CA GLY A 87 4.04 -3.88 -20.38
C GLY A 87 4.63 -4.03 -18.97
N TYR A 88 4.94 -5.26 -18.56
CA TYR A 88 5.53 -5.51 -17.23
C TYR A 88 6.94 -4.92 -17.11
N LYS A 89 7.77 -5.06 -18.15
CA LYS A 89 9.08 -4.39 -18.20
C LYS A 89 8.94 -2.87 -18.04
N ALA A 90 7.91 -2.26 -18.63
CA ALA A 90 7.71 -0.81 -18.57
C ALA A 90 7.33 -0.36 -17.16
N VAL A 91 6.45 -1.12 -16.50
CA VAL A 91 6.12 -0.92 -15.08
C VAL A 91 7.36 -0.99 -14.20
N TYR A 92 8.23 -1.97 -14.41
CA TYR A 92 9.50 -2.09 -13.67
C TYR A 92 10.36 -0.82 -13.79
N ARG A 93 10.46 -0.22 -14.99
CA ARG A 93 11.25 1.01 -15.20
C ARG A 93 10.61 2.23 -14.54
N VAL A 94 9.29 2.41 -14.67
CA VAL A 94 8.57 3.54 -14.05
C VAL A 94 8.63 3.45 -12.54
N CYS A 95 8.36 2.27 -11.98
CA CYS A 95 8.44 2.05 -10.53
C CYS A 95 9.88 2.16 -10.01
N PHE A 96 10.88 1.72 -10.76
CA PHE A 96 12.29 1.97 -10.42
C PHE A 96 12.58 3.47 -10.33
N GLY A 97 12.13 4.27 -11.30
CA GLY A 97 12.33 5.72 -11.30
C GLY A 97 11.72 6.40 -10.08
N MET A 98 10.49 6.03 -9.72
CA MET A 98 9.83 6.49 -8.49
C MET A 98 10.58 6.05 -7.23
N ALA A 99 10.96 4.77 -7.16
CA ALA A 99 11.69 4.21 -6.02
C ALA A 99 12.99 4.97 -5.77
N MET A 100 13.79 5.19 -6.81
CA MET A 100 15.05 5.90 -6.70
C MET A 100 14.86 7.37 -6.30
N PHE A 101 13.82 8.03 -6.79
CA PHE A 101 13.49 9.39 -6.37
C PHE A 101 13.18 9.47 -4.87
N PHE A 102 12.25 8.63 -4.38
CA PHE A 102 11.87 8.62 -2.97
C PHE A 102 13.00 8.15 -2.05
N LEU A 103 13.82 7.20 -2.51
CA LEU A 103 15.01 6.78 -1.77
C LEU A 103 16.03 7.93 -1.65
N LEU A 104 16.29 8.64 -2.74
CA LEU A 104 17.18 9.80 -2.72
C LEU A 104 16.66 10.89 -1.77
N PHE A 105 15.35 11.19 -1.83
CA PHE A 105 14.73 12.15 -0.90
C PHE A 105 14.78 11.69 0.55
N SER A 106 14.58 10.39 0.81
CA SER A 106 14.75 9.80 2.14
C SER A 106 16.14 10.04 2.69
N LEU A 107 17.19 9.91 1.86
CA LEU A 107 18.58 10.13 2.26
C LEU A 107 18.89 11.62 2.50
N ILE A 108 18.37 12.52 1.65
CA ILE A 108 18.57 13.97 1.81
C ILE A 108 17.93 14.48 3.10
N MET A 109 16.78 13.92 3.49
CA MET A 109 15.98 14.36 4.64
C MET A 109 16.38 13.71 5.98
N ILE A 110 17.52 13.02 6.05
CA ILE A 110 18.02 12.43 7.30
C ILE A 110 18.31 13.53 8.34
N LYS A 111 17.77 13.37 9.56
CA LYS A 111 17.97 14.27 10.70
C LYS A 111 17.59 15.73 10.41
N VAL A 112 16.49 15.96 9.71
CA VAL A 112 15.82 17.27 9.65
C VAL A 112 14.94 17.38 10.89
N LYS A 113 15.12 18.45 11.68
CA LYS A 113 14.45 18.58 12.99
C LYS A 113 13.45 19.73 13.06
N SER A 114 13.58 20.73 12.20
CA SER A 114 12.70 21.91 12.16
C SER A 114 12.46 22.36 10.73
N SER A 115 11.35 23.05 10.47
CA SER A 115 11.04 23.70 9.18
C SER A 115 12.02 24.80 8.80
N GLN A 116 12.82 25.29 9.76
CA GLN A 116 13.86 26.31 9.54
C GLN A 116 15.11 25.75 8.84
N ASP A 117 15.29 24.41 8.83
CA ASP A 117 16.38 23.79 8.09
C ASP A 117 16.23 24.09 6.59
N PRO A 118 17.30 24.50 5.86
CA PRO A 118 17.22 24.74 4.41
C PRO A 118 16.70 23.53 3.61
N ARG A 119 16.92 22.33 4.13
CA ARG A 119 16.43 21.05 3.57
C ARG A 119 14.90 20.94 3.68
N ALA A 120 14.29 21.49 4.74
CA ALA A 120 12.84 21.52 4.90
C ALA A 120 12.17 22.42 3.84
N ALA A 121 12.83 23.49 3.39
CA ALA A 121 12.36 24.29 2.27
C ALA A 121 12.32 23.48 0.95
N ILE A 122 13.30 22.59 0.74
CA ILE A 122 13.28 21.64 -0.38
C ILE A 122 12.15 20.63 -0.20
N HIS A 123 11.90 20.13 1.01
CA HIS A 123 10.81 19.17 1.29
C HIS A 123 9.42 19.76 1.02
N ASN A 124 9.16 20.97 1.49
CA ASN A 124 7.85 21.63 1.43
C ASN A 124 7.59 22.42 0.13
N GLY A 125 8.63 22.74 -0.64
CA GLY A 125 8.54 23.59 -1.84
C GLY A 125 9.14 22.98 -3.12
N PHE A 126 9.47 23.82 -4.10
CA PHE A 126 10.18 23.44 -5.34
C PHE A 126 9.58 22.26 -6.12
N TRP A 127 8.24 22.23 -6.21
CA TRP A 127 7.51 21.11 -6.81
C TRP A 127 7.89 20.85 -8.27
N PHE A 128 8.03 21.89 -9.10
CA PHE A 128 8.43 21.74 -10.51
C PHE A 128 9.74 20.95 -10.66
N PHE A 129 10.76 21.29 -9.88
CA PHE A 129 12.06 20.63 -9.94
C PHE A 129 11.98 19.16 -9.51
N LYS A 130 11.12 18.83 -8.54
CA LYS A 130 10.87 17.43 -8.13
C LYS A 130 10.20 16.62 -9.23
N PHE A 131 9.18 17.18 -9.89
CA PHE A 131 8.53 16.55 -11.04
C PHE A 131 9.51 16.33 -12.19
N ALA A 132 10.32 17.34 -12.51
CA ALA A 132 11.35 17.26 -13.55
C ALA A 132 12.41 16.20 -13.20
N ALA A 133 12.92 16.20 -11.96
CA ALA A 133 13.91 15.24 -11.51
C ALA A 133 13.40 13.80 -11.59
N THR A 134 12.18 13.54 -11.14
CA THR A 134 11.60 12.19 -11.20
C THR A 134 11.34 11.72 -12.62
N THR A 135 10.88 12.63 -13.49
CA THR A 135 10.69 12.35 -14.91
C THR A 135 12.03 12.02 -15.55
N ALA A 136 13.09 12.78 -15.26
CA ALA A 136 14.44 12.52 -15.77
C ALA A 136 15.00 11.18 -15.29
N ILE A 137 14.86 10.84 -14.00
CA ILE A 137 15.27 9.52 -13.47
C ILE A 137 14.49 8.40 -14.15
N THR A 138 13.18 8.58 -14.34
CA THR A 138 12.31 7.59 -15.00
C THR A 138 12.72 7.40 -16.46
N ILE A 139 12.92 8.47 -17.23
CA ILE A 139 13.44 8.40 -18.60
C ILE A 139 14.79 7.68 -18.63
N GLY A 140 15.70 8.03 -17.70
CA GLY A 140 16.99 7.35 -17.54
C GLY A 140 16.85 5.84 -17.29
N ALA A 141 15.83 5.42 -16.55
CA ALA A 141 15.57 4.00 -16.28
C ALA A 141 15.23 3.20 -17.54
N PHE A 142 14.62 3.82 -18.56
CA PHE A 142 14.33 3.16 -19.84
C PHE A 142 15.59 2.86 -20.67
N PHE A 143 16.72 3.54 -20.41
CA PHE A 143 17.99 3.28 -21.11
C PHE A 143 18.81 2.14 -20.51
N ILE A 144 18.37 1.55 -19.39
CA ILE A 144 19.09 0.44 -18.76
C ILE A 144 18.89 -0.82 -19.62
N PRO A 145 19.95 -1.47 -20.14
CA PRO A 145 19.83 -2.62 -21.03
C PRO A 145 19.21 -3.84 -20.34
N GLU A 146 18.70 -4.78 -21.15
CA GLU A 146 18.18 -6.06 -20.65
C GLU A 146 19.30 -6.96 -20.14
N GLY A 147 19.03 -7.71 -19.07
CA GLY A 147 20.02 -8.55 -18.41
C GLY A 147 19.61 -8.84 -16.95
N PRO A 148 20.57 -8.99 -16.01
CA PRO A 148 20.27 -9.39 -14.64
C PRO A 148 19.43 -8.35 -13.87
N PHE A 149 19.26 -7.14 -14.41
CA PHE A 149 18.51 -6.06 -13.78
C PHE A 149 17.09 -6.48 -13.37
N THR A 150 16.29 -7.04 -14.27
CA THR A 150 14.87 -7.36 -13.98
C THR A 150 14.77 -8.42 -12.89
N THR A 151 15.66 -9.41 -12.91
CA THR A 151 15.70 -10.49 -11.90
C THR A 151 16.15 -9.97 -10.54
N ILE A 152 17.22 -9.16 -10.49
CA ILE A 152 17.68 -8.54 -9.23
C ILE A 152 16.59 -7.62 -8.68
N TRP A 153 16.01 -6.78 -9.54
CA TRP A 153 14.99 -5.84 -9.15
C TRP A 153 13.67 -6.52 -8.74
N PHE A 154 13.36 -7.69 -9.29
CA PHE A 154 12.28 -8.54 -8.78
C PHE A 154 12.50 -8.92 -7.32
N TYR A 155 13.69 -9.42 -6.94
CA TYR A 155 13.96 -9.78 -5.54
C TYR A 155 13.97 -8.56 -4.61
N VAL A 156 14.54 -7.43 -5.05
CA VAL A 156 14.46 -6.16 -4.31
C VAL A 156 13.00 -5.73 -4.14
N GLY A 157 12.19 -5.88 -5.19
CA GLY A 157 10.75 -5.62 -5.19
C GLY A 157 10.01 -6.51 -4.20
N VAL A 158 10.26 -7.82 -4.19
CA VAL A 158 9.65 -8.77 -3.26
C VAL A 158 9.98 -8.40 -1.80
N ALA A 159 11.25 -8.12 -1.50
CA ALA A 159 11.67 -7.73 -0.16
C ALA A 159 11.07 -6.38 0.26
N GLY A 160 11.09 -5.38 -0.62
CA GLY A 160 10.50 -4.06 -0.36
C GLY A 160 8.98 -4.12 -0.20
N ALA A 161 8.30 -4.92 -1.02
CA ALA A 161 6.87 -5.14 -0.93
C ALA A 161 6.48 -5.84 0.38
N PHE A 162 7.26 -6.83 0.84
CA PHE A 162 7.05 -7.43 2.17
C PHE A 162 7.15 -6.38 3.28
N CYS A 163 8.21 -5.55 3.29
CA CYS A 163 8.35 -4.47 4.26
C CYS A 163 7.19 -3.46 4.20
N PHE A 164 6.74 -3.10 2.99
CA PHE A 164 5.58 -2.22 2.83
C PHE A 164 4.30 -2.87 3.33
N ILE A 165 4.08 -4.15 3.06
CA ILE A 165 2.93 -4.89 3.60
C ILE A 165 2.96 -4.77 5.12
N LEU A 166 4.08 -5.01 5.80
CA LEU A 166 4.17 -4.85 7.26
C LEU A 166 3.77 -3.45 7.75
N ILE A 167 4.23 -2.39 7.07
CA ILE A 167 3.81 -1.01 7.39
C ILE A 167 2.31 -0.83 7.17
N GLN A 168 1.79 -1.36 6.06
CA GLN A 168 0.36 -1.36 5.75
C GLN A 168 -0.44 -2.11 6.83
N LEU A 169 0.06 -3.21 7.38
CA LEU A 169 -0.58 -3.93 8.50
C LEU A 169 -0.74 -3.05 9.72
N VAL A 170 0.35 -2.37 10.12
CA VAL A 170 0.35 -1.48 11.30
C VAL A 170 -0.64 -0.34 11.10
N LEU A 171 -0.62 0.30 9.93
CA LEU A 171 -1.56 1.38 9.60
C LEU A 171 -3.01 0.91 9.54
N LEU A 172 -3.26 -0.32 9.10
CA LEU A 172 -4.60 -0.90 9.06
C LEU A 172 -5.14 -1.25 10.45
N ILE A 173 -4.32 -1.84 11.32
CA ILE A 173 -4.69 -2.14 12.72
C ILE A 173 -5.01 -0.85 13.46
N ASP A 174 -4.15 0.14 13.28
CA ASP A 174 -4.30 1.46 13.86
C ASP A 174 -5.56 2.19 13.36
N PHE A 175 -5.84 2.13 12.04
CA PHE A 175 -7.10 2.58 11.47
C PHE A 175 -8.32 1.87 12.09
N ALA A 176 -8.25 0.55 12.27
CA ALA A 176 -9.32 -0.22 12.88
C ALA A 176 -9.56 0.19 14.35
N HIS A 177 -8.49 0.45 15.10
CA HIS A 177 -8.57 0.96 16.47
C HIS A 177 -9.22 2.35 16.51
N SER A 178 -8.71 3.30 15.71
CA SER A 178 -9.26 4.67 15.64
C SER A 178 -10.71 4.71 15.16
N TRP A 179 -11.10 3.83 14.23
CA TRP A 179 -12.50 3.72 13.81
C TRP A 179 -13.37 3.27 14.98
N ASN A 180 -13.01 2.15 15.62
CA ASN A 180 -13.80 1.63 16.73
C ASN A 180 -13.94 2.65 17.85
N GLU A 181 -12.84 3.30 18.23
CA GLU A 181 -12.82 4.36 19.24
C GLU A 181 -13.76 5.51 18.87
N SER A 182 -13.69 6.05 17.65
CA SER A 182 -14.57 7.13 17.22
C SER A 182 -16.06 6.76 17.25
N TRP A 183 -16.40 5.51 16.92
CA TRP A 183 -17.80 5.06 16.91
C TRP A 183 -18.30 4.71 18.31
N VAL A 184 -17.45 4.17 19.18
CA VAL A 184 -17.77 3.91 20.59
C VAL A 184 -17.96 5.22 21.34
N GLU A 185 -17.10 6.22 21.14
CA GLU A 185 -17.25 7.56 21.73
C GLU A 185 -18.57 8.22 21.31
N LYS A 186 -18.90 8.19 20.01
CA LYS A 186 -20.18 8.70 19.50
C LYS A 186 -21.41 7.92 19.98
N MET A 187 -21.23 6.66 20.33
CA MET A 187 -22.28 5.84 20.95
C MET A 187 -22.50 6.24 22.41
N GLU A 188 -21.45 6.57 23.14
CA GLU A 188 -21.52 6.99 24.55
C GLU A 188 -22.04 8.43 24.71
N GLU A 189 -21.57 9.37 23.87
CA GLU A 189 -21.90 10.79 23.98
C GLU A 189 -23.09 11.24 23.11
N GLY A 190 -23.38 10.49 22.04
CA GLY A 190 -24.35 10.85 21.01
C GLY A 190 -25.64 10.04 21.05
N ASN A 191 -26.20 9.76 19.86
CA ASN A 191 -27.36 8.89 19.72
C ASN A 191 -26.94 7.41 19.83
N SER A 192 -26.94 6.90 21.06
CA SER A 192 -26.47 5.56 21.40
C SER A 192 -27.06 4.43 20.53
N ARG A 193 -28.35 4.50 20.18
CA ARG A 193 -29.01 3.44 19.39
C ARG A 193 -28.55 3.39 17.93
N CYS A 194 -28.33 4.56 17.31
CA CYS A 194 -27.90 4.63 15.91
C CYS A 194 -26.45 4.14 15.76
N TRP A 195 -25.55 4.62 16.61
CA TRP A 195 -24.14 4.24 16.57
C TRP A 195 -23.90 2.79 17.00
N TYR A 196 -24.68 2.27 17.95
CA TYR A 196 -24.68 0.86 18.28
C TYR A 196 -25.12 -0.01 17.08
N ALA A 197 -26.20 0.36 16.40
CA ALA A 197 -26.66 -0.35 15.20
C ALA A 197 -25.63 -0.27 14.06
N ALA A 198 -24.98 0.89 13.87
CA ALA A 198 -23.89 1.05 12.92
C ALA A 198 -22.72 0.11 13.24
N LEU A 199 -22.23 0.12 14.48
CA LEU A 199 -21.12 -0.74 14.93
C LEU A 199 -21.42 -2.22 14.74
N LEU A 200 -22.62 -2.66 15.13
CA LEU A 200 -23.07 -4.04 14.97
C LEU A 200 -23.18 -4.42 13.48
N SER A 201 -23.73 -3.53 12.65
CA SER A 201 -23.90 -3.78 11.22
C SER A 201 -22.54 -3.92 10.50
N ALA A 202 -21.58 -3.04 10.78
CA ALA A 202 -20.25 -3.08 10.18
C ALA A 202 -19.48 -4.34 10.61
N THR A 203 -19.55 -4.69 11.89
CA THR A 203 -18.92 -5.90 12.44
C THR A 203 -19.53 -7.17 11.81
N THR A 204 -20.86 -7.23 11.73
CA THR A 204 -21.58 -8.37 11.14
C THR A 204 -21.25 -8.52 9.66
N LEU A 205 -21.20 -7.40 8.92
CA LEU A 205 -20.86 -7.41 7.49
C LEU A 205 -19.44 -7.95 7.28
N ASN A 206 -18.45 -7.49 8.04
CA ASN A 206 -17.06 -7.94 7.91
C ASN A 206 -16.91 -9.45 8.18
N TYR A 207 -17.55 -9.98 9.22
CA TYR A 207 -17.54 -11.41 9.47
C TYR A 207 -18.30 -12.22 8.43
N ALA A 208 -19.44 -11.71 7.95
CA ALA A 208 -20.20 -12.36 6.87
C ALA A 208 -19.36 -12.47 5.59
N LEU A 209 -18.69 -11.37 5.19
CA LEU A 209 -17.77 -11.36 4.04
C LEU A 209 -16.59 -12.32 4.25
N SER A 210 -16.05 -12.39 5.47
CA SER A 210 -14.95 -13.30 5.80
C SER A 210 -15.39 -14.77 5.71
N LEU A 211 -16.60 -15.10 6.18
CA LEU A 211 -17.16 -16.44 6.10
C LEU A 211 -17.46 -16.84 4.65
N VAL A 212 -18.03 -15.94 3.84
CA VAL A 212 -18.25 -16.17 2.41
C VAL A 212 -16.92 -16.43 1.70
N SER A 213 -15.89 -15.62 2.00
CA SER A 213 -14.54 -15.80 1.46
C SER A 213 -13.96 -17.16 1.83
N LEU A 214 -14.09 -17.58 3.09
CA LEU A 214 -13.64 -18.89 3.57
C LEU A 214 -14.29 -20.05 2.80
N VAL A 215 -15.61 -20.00 2.60
CA VAL A 215 -16.35 -21.00 1.83
C VAL A 215 -15.86 -21.03 0.38
N MET A 216 -15.68 -19.87 -0.25
CA MET A 216 -15.15 -19.77 -1.61
C MET A 216 -13.73 -20.34 -1.72
N PHE A 217 -12.87 -20.14 -0.72
CA PHE A 217 -11.52 -20.68 -0.73
C PHE A 217 -11.50 -22.21 -0.74
N TYR A 218 -12.30 -22.85 0.10
CA TYR A 218 -12.41 -24.31 0.09
C TYR A 218 -13.02 -24.85 -1.21
N VAL A 219 -14.00 -24.17 -1.80
CA VAL A 219 -14.65 -24.64 -3.02
C VAL A 219 -13.75 -24.51 -4.26
N TYR A 220 -13.04 -23.39 -4.40
CA TYR A 220 -12.30 -23.08 -5.64
C TYR A 220 -10.80 -23.32 -5.56
N TYR A 221 -10.18 -23.13 -4.41
CA TYR A 221 -8.72 -23.22 -4.26
C TYR A 221 -8.26 -24.54 -3.62
N THR A 222 -9.19 -25.47 -3.34
CA THR A 222 -8.87 -26.80 -2.81
C THR A 222 -9.58 -27.90 -3.59
N HIS A 223 -8.94 -29.07 -3.68
CA HIS A 223 -9.48 -30.26 -4.33
C HIS A 223 -9.31 -31.48 -3.41
N SER A 224 -10.14 -32.51 -3.54
CA SER A 224 -9.98 -33.76 -2.78
C SER A 224 -8.59 -34.37 -3.02
N ASP A 225 -8.18 -34.42 -4.29
CA ASP A 225 -6.95 -35.08 -4.76
C ASP A 225 -5.81 -34.08 -5.00
N GLY A 226 -5.42 -33.33 -3.97
CA GLY A 226 -4.28 -32.40 -4.00
C GLY A 226 -4.49 -31.09 -3.23
N CYS A 227 -3.72 -30.06 -3.61
CA CYS A 227 -3.75 -28.70 -3.06
C CYS A 227 -3.65 -28.64 -1.53
N THR A 228 -2.81 -29.50 -0.95
CA THR A 228 -2.64 -29.62 0.50
C THR A 228 -2.16 -28.31 1.12
N GLU A 229 -1.26 -27.59 0.45
CA GLU A 229 -0.73 -26.31 0.93
C GLU A 229 -1.85 -25.27 1.12
N ASN A 230 -2.71 -25.09 0.10
CA ASN A 230 -3.87 -24.20 0.21
C ASN A 230 -4.81 -24.62 1.35
N LYS A 231 -5.09 -25.93 1.52
CA LYS A 231 -5.91 -26.42 2.64
C LYS A 231 -5.31 -26.04 3.99
N VAL A 232 -3.99 -26.19 4.14
CA VAL A 232 -3.26 -25.86 5.37
C VAL A 232 -3.28 -24.35 5.63
N PHE A 233 -3.00 -23.53 4.62
CA PHE A 233 -3.03 -22.06 4.76
C PHE A 233 -4.40 -21.55 5.18
N ILE A 234 -5.46 -22.01 4.51
CA ILE A 234 -6.84 -21.63 4.86
C ILE A 234 -7.19 -22.06 6.29
N SER A 235 -6.86 -23.29 6.67
CA SER A 235 -7.17 -23.84 8.00
C SER A 235 -6.46 -23.09 9.12
N ILE A 236 -5.17 -22.80 8.97
CA ILE A 236 -4.37 -22.07 9.96
C ILE A 236 -4.92 -20.65 10.12
N ASN A 237 -5.13 -19.93 9.02
CA ASN A 237 -5.61 -18.55 9.09
C ASN A 237 -7.02 -18.46 9.67
N MET A 238 -7.90 -19.41 9.35
CA MET A 238 -9.22 -19.52 10.00
C MET A 238 -9.09 -19.68 11.51
N LEU A 239 -8.26 -20.61 11.99
CA LEU A 239 -8.07 -20.87 13.41
C LEU A 239 -7.50 -19.64 14.14
N LEU A 240 -6.50 -18.98 13.53
CA LEU A 240 -5.90 -17.77 14.08
C LEU A 240 -6.90 -16.61 14.16
N CYS A 241 -7.73 -16.40 13.13
CA CYS A 241 -8.76 -15.36 13.15
C CYS A 241 -9.85 -15.62 14.20
N VAL A 242 -10.28 -16.87 14.36
CA VAL A 242 -11.23 -17.26 15.42
C VAL A 242 -10.61 -17.00 16.80
N GLY A 243 -9.36 -17.41 17.01
CA GLY A 243 -8.63 -17.15 18.26
C GLY A 243 -8.51 -15.66 18.57
N ALA A 244 -8.13 -14.84 17.58
CA ALA A 244 -8.05 -13.38 17.72
C ALA A 244 -9.40 -12.74 18.06
N SER A 245 -10.48 -13.22 17.44
CA SER A 245 -11.84 -12.75 17.72
C SER A 245 -12.28 -13.11 19.15
N VAL A 246 -12.01 -14.34 19.60
CA VAL A 246 -12.29 -14.77 20.99
C VAL A 246 -11.49 -13.94 21.98
N MET A 247 -10.22 -13.68 21.72
CA MET A 247 -9.39 -12.83 22.60
C MET A 247 -9.94 -11.41 22.70
N SER A 248 -10.45 -10.82 21.60
CA SER A 248 -11.00 -9.46 21.61
C SER A 248 -12.22 -9.26 22.52
N ILE A 249 -12.89 -10.33 22.95
CA ILE A 249 -14.06 -10.29 23.83
C ILE A 249 -13.79 -10.83 25.24
N LEU A 250 -12.57 -11.26 25.56
CA LEU A 250 -12.26 -11.77 26.89
C LEU A 250 -12.39 -10.65 27.92
N PRO A 251 -13.11 -10.86 29.05
CA PRO A 251 -13.33 -9.82 30.06
C PRO A 251 -12.02 -9.21 30.57
N LYS A 252 -10.97 -10.03 30.74
CA LYS A 252 -9.64 -9.57 31.16
C LYS A 252 -9.01 -8.57 30.19
N ILE A 253 -9.18 -8.77 28.88
CA ILE A 253 -8.67 -7.85 27.86
C ILE A 253 -9.50 -6.57 27.84
N GLN A 254 -10.83 -6.68 27.95
CA GLN A 254 -11.71 -5.51 27.99
C GLN A 254 -11.53 -4.66 29.27
N GLU A 255 -11.20 -5.27 30.40
CA GLU A 255 -10.84 -4.56 31.64
C GLU A 255 -9.60 -3.68 31.46
N SER A 256 -8.58 -4.15 30.73
CA SER A 256 -7.34 -3.40 30.50
C SER A 256 -7.38 -2.49 29.28
N GLN A 257 -8.29 -2.74 28.33
CA GLN A 257 -8.49 -1.90 27.16
C GLN A 257 -9.99 -1.79 26.86
N PRO A 258 -10.71 -0.87 27.54
CA PRO A 258 -12.17 -0.76 27.44
C PRO A 258 -12.65 -0.35 26.03
N ARG A 259 -11.75 0.24 25.23
CA ARG A 259 -11.99 0.61 23.83
C ARG A 259 -11.65 -0.52 22.84
N SER A 260 -11.27 -1.71 23.31
CA SER A 260 -11.15 -2.91 22.47
C SER A 260 -12.52 -3.44 22.08
N GLY A 261 -12.74 -3.67 20.79
CA GLY A 261 -14.05 -4.02 20.26
C GLY A 261 -14.00 -5.08 19.16
N LEU A 262 -15.13 -5.74 18.95
CA LEU A 262 -15.31 -6.78 17.94
C LEU A 262 -15.17 -6.24 16.49
N LEU A 263 -15.36 -4.93 16.29
CA LEU A 263 -15.14 -4.29 14.99
C LEU A 263 -13.67 -4.45 14.55
N GLN A 264 -12.72 -4.24 15.45
CA GLN A 264 -11.29 -4.31 15.16
C GLN A 264 -10.88 -5.72 14.70
N SER A 265 -11.29 -6.76 15.44
CA SER A 265 -11.01 -8.16 15.09
C SER A 265 -11.72 -8.58 13.79
N SER A 266 -12.90 -8.04 13.50
CA SER A 266 -13.60 -8.30 12.23
C SER A 266 -12.86 -7.74 11.01
N ILE A 267 -12.28 -6.53 11.12
CA ILE A 267 -11.49 -5.91 10.05
C ILE A 267 -10.19 -6.69 9.81
N VAL A 268 -9.48 -7.06 10.89
CA VAL A 268 -8.26 -7.87 10.81
C VAL A 268 -8.55 -9.24 10.20
N THR A 269 -9.69 -9.85 10.54
CA THR A 269 -10.13 -11.13 9.95
C THR A 269 -10.37 -10.99 8.45
N LEU A 270 -11.11 -9.96 8.02
CA LEU A 270 -11.39 -9.73 6.61
C LEU A 270 -10.11 -9.48 5.80
N TYR A 271 -9.19 -8.70 6.35
CA TYR A 271 -7.89 -8.45 5.71
C TYR A 271 -7.02 -9.71 5.65
N THR A 272 -7.06 -10.57 6.67
CA THR A 272 -6.39 -11.88 6.63
C THR A 272 -6.97 -12.76 5.52
N MET A 273 -8.29 -12.77 5.33
CA MET A 273 -8.91 -13.49 4.22
C MET A 273 -8.42 -12.95 2.87
N TYR A 274 -8.30 -11.63 2.72
CA TYR A 274 -7.71 -11.02 1.52
C TYR A 274 -6.25 -11.46 1.28
N LEU A 275 -5.38 -11.43 2.29
CA LEU A 275 -3.99 -11.89 2.14
C LEU A 275 -3.91 -13.38 1.79
N THR A 276 -4.78 -14.19 2.39
CA THR A 276 -4.88 -15.63 2.09
C THR A 276 -5.27 -15.86 0.63
N TRP A 277 -6.30 -15.17 0.15
CA TRP A 277 -6.72 -15.21 -1.25
C TRP A 277 -5.62 -14.76 -2.20
N SER A 278 -4.95 -13.66 -1.87
CA SER A 278 -3.86 -13.11 -2.66
C SER A 278 -2.65 -14.05 -2.71
N ALA A 279 -2.39 -14.82 -1.65
CA ALA A 279 -1.36 -15.85 -1.64
C ALA A 279 -1.72 -17.03 -2.55
N MET A 280 -2.93 -17.57 -2.43
CA MET A 280 -3.38 -18.72 -3.22
C MET A 280 -3.50 -18.40 -4.73
N THR A 281 -3.82 -17.16 -5.09
CA THR A 281 -3.83 -16.72 -6.49
C THR A 281 -2.41 -16.59 -7.07
N ASN A 282 -1.38 -16.70 -6.23
CA ASN A 282 0.03 -16.75 -6.60
C ASN A 282 0.65 -18.14 -6.41
N GLU A 283 -0.17 -19.15 -6.13
CA GLU A 283 0.25 -20.53 -6.07
C GLU A 283 0.75 -20.98 -7.47
N PRO A 284 1.95 -21.61 -7.56
CA PRO A 284 2.51 -22.02 -8.86
C PRO A 284 1.73 -23.15 -9.53
N ASP A 285 1.05 -24.02 -8.77
CA ASP A 285 0.22 -25.06 -9.35
C ASP A 285 -1.10 -24.48 -9.88
N ARG A 286 -1.24 -24.46 -11.21
CA ARG A 286 -2.44 -23.98 -11.92
C ARG A 286 -3.70 -24.78 -11.59
N LYS A 287 -3.58 -26.05 -11.17
CA LYS A 287 -4.73 -26.85 -10.71
C LYS A 287 -5.32 -26.25 -9.42
N CYS A 288 -4.46 -25.71 -8.57
CA CYS A 288 -4.83 -25.13 -7.28
C CYS A 288 -5.06 -23.62 -7.32
N ASN A 289 -4.84 -22.99 -8.49
CA ASN A 289 -4.96 -21.57 -8.75
C ASN A 289 -5.80 -21.32 -10.02
N PRO A 290 -7.13 -21.52 -9.94
CA PRO A 290 -8.02 -21.16 -11.04
C PRO A 290 -8.10 -19.63 -11.17
N SER A 291 -8.04 -19.12 -12.41
CA SER A 291 -8.27 -17.69 -12.65
C SER A 291 -9.72 -17.32 -12.36
N LEU A 292 -9.96 -16.07 -11.90
CA LEU A 292 -11.31 -15.57 -11.63
C LEU A 292 -12.25 -15.73 -12.85
N LEU A 293 -11.73 -15.57 -14.06
CA LEU A 293 -12.49 -15.75 -15.30
C LEU A 293 -12.89 -17.23 -15.51
N GLY A 294 -12.03 -18.16 -15.13
CA GLY A 294 -12.33 -19.60 -15.10
C GLY A 294 -13.38 -19.96 -14.05
N ILE A 295 -13.39 -19.27 -12.90
CA ILE A 295 -14.38 -19.45 -11.83
C ILE A 295 -15.77 -18.93 -12.25
N ILE A 296 -15.84 -17.76 -12.90
CA ILE A 296 -17.12 -17.12 -13.30
C ILE A 296 -17.73 -17.79 -14.54
N GLY A 297 -17.08 -18.80 -15.13
CA GLY A 297 -17.64 -19.58 -16.23
C GLY A 297 -17.79 -18.80 -17.54
N MET A 298 -17.17 -17.62 -17.66
CA MET A 298 -17.02 -16.91 -18.94
C MET A 298 -15.92 -17.58 -19.76
N ASN A 299 -16.14 -18.85 -20.13
CA ASN A 299 -15.49 -19.46 -21.26
C ASN A 299 -15.92 -18.66 -22.49
N SER A 300 -15.13 -17.68 -22.88
CA SER A 300 -15.09 -17.30 -24.29
C SER A 300 -14.83 -18.60 -25.04
N THR A 301 -15.79 -19.07 -25.83
CA THR A 301 -15.61 -20.16 -26.80
C THR A 301 -14.38 -19.83 -27.62
N ARG A 302 -13.24 -20.45 -27.30
CA ARG A 302 -11.98 -20.28 -28.03
C ARG A 302 -11.36 -21.65 -28.28
N PRO A 303 -10.72 -21.84 -29.45
CA PRO A 303 -10.22 -23.14 -29.87
C PRO A 303 -9.08 -23.59 -28.95
N ALA A 304 -8.99 -24.89 -28.71
CA ALA A 304 -7.87 -25.51 -28.00
C ALA A 304 -6.56 -25.18 -28.73
N GLY A 305 -5.58 -24.60 -28.01
CA GLY A 305 -4.24 -24.33 -28.54
C GLY A 305 -3.64 -22.93 -28.29
N GLN A 306 -4.33 -22.02 -27.59
CA GLN A 306 -3.77 -20.73 -27.17
C GLN A 306 -3.91 -20.54 -25.66
N ASP A 307 -3.08 -21.25 -24.89
CA ASP A 307 -3.12 -21.28 -23.42
C ASP A 307 -2.52 -20.03 -22.73
N ASN A 308 -2.06 -19.02 -23.48
CA ASN A 308 -1.32 -17.89 -22.92
C ASN A 308 -2.03 -16.55 -23.06
N VAL A 309 -3.28 -16.46 -22.60
CA VAL A 309 -3.85 -15.14 -22.26
C VAL A 309 -3.39 -14.80 -20.84
N VAL A 310 -2.23 -14.16 -20.73
CA VAL A 310 -1.79 -13.60 -19.45
C VAL A 310 -2.81 -12.51 -19.09
N GLN A 311 -3.60 -12.74 -18.05
CA GLN A 311 -4.62 -11.80 -17.60
C GLN A 311 -3.92 -10.50 -17.14
N TRP A 312 -4.17 -9.39 -17.84
CA TRP A 312 -3.52 -8.10 -17.59
C TRP A 312 -3.96 -7.44 -16.28
N TRP A 313 -5.09 -7.87 -15.71
CA TRP A 313 -5.62 -7.41 -14.44
C TRP A 313 -6.07 -8.61 -13.61
N ASP A 314 -5.59 -8.72 -12.39
CA ASP A 314 -6.09 -9.70 -11.43
C ASP A 314 -6.93 -8.99 -10.37
N ALA A 315 -8.05 -9.58 -9.98
CA ALA A 315 -8.97 -8.95 -9.03
C ALA A 315 -8.31 -8.74 -7.67
N GLN A 316 -7.39 -9.63 -7.27
CA GLN A 316 -6.56 -9.43 -6.08
C GLN A 316 -5.69 -8.18 -6.19
N GLY A 317 -5.12 -7.88 -7.36
CA GLY A 317 -4.29 -6.70 -7.58
C GLY A 317 -5.09 -5.41 -7.48
N VAL A 318 -6.36 -5.42 -7.92
CA VAL A 318 -7.28 -4.28 -7.77
C VAL A 318 -7.58 -4.00 -6.30
N VAL A 319 -7.93 -5.02 -5.52
CA VAL A 319 -8.16 -4.87 -4.08
C VAL A 319 -6.88 -4.39 -3.37
N GLY A 320 -5.72 -4.94 -3.75
CA GLY A 320 -4.42 -4.51 -3.25
C GLY A 320 -4.08 -3.06 -3.56
N LEU A 321 -4.48 -2.56 -4.74
CA LEU A 321 -4.31 -1.16 -5.13
C LEU A 321 -5.24 -0.23 -4.34
N LEU A 322 -6.48 -0.65 -4.07
CA LEU A 322 -7.41 0.11 -3.21
C LEU A 322 -6.90 0.21 -1.78
N LEU A 323 -6.40 -0.90 -1.22
CA LEU A 323 -5.80 -0.93 0.12
C LEU A 323 -4.55 -0.07 0.20
N PHE A 324 -3.71 -0.09 -0.84
CA PHE A 324 -2.58 0.82 -0.97
C PHE A 324 -3.02 2.29 -0.97
N LEU A 325 -4.03 2.65 -1.78
CA LEU A 325 -4.53 4.01 -1.86
C LEU A 325 -5.06 4.48 -0.50
N MET A 326 -5.86 3.65 0.18
CA MET A 326 -6.35 3.93 1.52
C MET A 326 -5.20 4.11 2.51
N CYS A 327 -4.19 3.26 2.47
CA CYS A 327 -3.01 3.31 3.34
C CYS A 327 -2.19 4.59 3.14
N VAL A 328 -1.91 4.96 1.89
CA VAL A 328 -1.15 6.18 1.56
C VAL A 328 -1.93 7.43 1.96
N LEU A 329 -3.23 7.49 1.66
CA LEU A 329 -4.08 8.61 2.06
C LEU A 329 -4.21 8.71 3.58
N TYR A 330 -4.42 7.59 4.27
CA TYR A 330 -4.49 7.54 5.72
C TYR A 330 -3.19 8.03 6.36
N SER A 331 -2.04 7.54 5.90
CA SER A 331 -0.72 7.99 6.36
C SER A 331 -0.45 9.48 6.11
N SER A 332 -0.96 10.03 5.00
CA SER A 332 -0.81 11.45 4.69
C SER A 332 -1.77 12.37 5.45
N ILE A 333 -2.97 11.91 5.78
CA ILE A 333 -3.99 12.69 6.51
C ILE A 333 -3.79 12.61 8.01
N ARG A 334 -3.46 11.42 8.52
CA ARG A 334 -3.33 11.20 9.95
C ARG A 334 -2.24 12.12 10.51
N ASN A 335 -2.62 13.00 11.42
CA ASN A 335 -1.66 13.79 12.18
C ASN A 335 -0.89 12.83 13.10
N SER A 336 0.42 13.02 13.28
CA SER A 336 1.32 12.10 13.99
C SER A 336 1.08 12.00 15.52
N SER A 337 -0.11 12.37 15.99
CA SER A 337 -0.47 12.58 17.40
C SER A 337 -0.86 11.31 18.16
N THR A 338 -0.82 10.11 17.56
CA THR A 338 -1.02 8.85 18.31
C THR A 338 0.31 8.17 18.59
N THR A 339 0.65 8.08 19.87
CA THR A 339 1.88 7.51 20.45
C THR A 339 2.12 6.03 20.09
N GLN A 340 1.08 5.26 19.74
CA GLN A 340 1.20 3.83 19.44
C GLN A 340 1.93 3.53 18.12
N VAL A 341 1.60 4.23 17.02
CA VAL A 341 2.30 4.02 15.73
C VAL A 341 3.71 4.58 15.81
N ASN A 342 3.93 5.71 16.48
CA ASN A 342 5.27 6.28 16.63
C ASN A 342 6.25 5.35 17.37
N LYS A 343 5.74 4.59 18.37
CA LYS A 343 6.51 3.56 19.07
C LYS A 343 6.79 2.31 18.21
N LEU A 344 5.93 2.01 17.24
CA LEU A 344 6.04 0.84 16.35
C LEU A 344 6.81 1.14 15.05
N THR A 345 6.84 2.40 14.59
CA THR A 345 7.50 2.82 13.34
C THR A 345 8.90 3.40 13.55
N LEU A 346 9.51 3.25 14.73
CA LEU A 346 10.84 3.80 15.05
C LEU A 346 10.92 5.32 14.81
N THR A 347 9.84 6.07 15.03
CA THR A 347 9.87 7.55 14.98
C THR A 347 10.15 8.16 16.36
N SER A 348 10.57 7.35 17.33
CA SER A 348 11.03 7.79 18.65
C SER A 348 12.42 8.45 18.56
N ASP A 349 12.48 9.67 18.05
CA ASP A 349 13.37 10.67 18.62
C ASP A 349 12.51 11.51 19.56
N GLU A 350 12.98 11.73 20.80
CA GLU A 350 12.38 12.52 21.91
C GLU A 350 11.92 13.96 21.55
N SER A 351 11.98 14.35 20.28
CA SER A 351 11.65 15.70 19.80
C SER A 351 10.18 15.88 19.38
N ALA A 352 9.36 14.81 19.39
CA ALA A 352 7.95 14.86 18.96
C ALA A 352 6.94 15.04 20.12
N LEU A 353 7.40 15.27 21.35
CA LEU A 353 6.55 15.58 22.49
C LEU A 353 6.52 17.09 22.72
N ILE A 354 5.69 17.79 21.95
CA ILE A 354 5.08 19.03 22.45
C ILE A 354 3.61 18.71 22.68
N GLU A 355 3.29 18.59 23.96
CA GLU A 355 1.94 18.56 24.52
C GLU A 355 1.18 19.80 24.02
N ASP A 356 0.03 19.58 23.37
CA ASP A 356 -0.86 20.65 22.92
C ASP A 356 -1.40 21.39 24.15
N GLY A 357 -0.70 22.44 24.58
CA GLY A 357 -1.23 23.42 25.51
C GLY A 357 -2.42 24.13 24.88
N PRO A 358 -3.43 24.56 25.67
CA PRO A 358 -4.64 25.17 25.14
C PRO A 358 -4.27 26.38 24.26
N ILE A 359 -4.89 26.44 23.09
CA ILE A 359 -4.78 27.52 22.09
C ILE A 359 -4.78 28.87 22.79
N HIS A 360 -3.59 29.45 23.00
CA HIS A 360 -3.43 30.83 23.45
C HIS A 360 -3.58 31.73 22.22
N PRO A 361 -4.60 32.61 22.18
CA PRO A 361 -4.84 33.46 21.01
C PRO A 361 -3.94 34.70 21.09
N GLU A 362 -2.63 34.58 20.94
CA GLU A 362 -1.74 35.75 20.86
C GLU A 362 -0.63 35.60 19.82
N SER A 363 -0.96 35.98 18.58
CA SER A 363 -0.16 36.83 17.67
C SER A 363 -0.75 36.73 16.26
N PHE A 364 -1.94 37.30 16.09
CA PHE A 364 -2.41 37.68 14.75
C PHE A 364 -1.52 38.82 14.26
N GLU A 365 -0.47 38.51 13.51
CA GLU A 365 0.08 39.49 12.58
C GLU A 365 -0.97 39.72 11.48
N GLU A 366 -1.64 40.87 11.56
CA GLU A 366 -2.46 41.42 10.49
C GLU A 366 -1.60 41.58 9.22
N GLY A 367 -1.72 40.63 8.30
CA GLY A 367 -0.94 40.60 7.07
C GLY A 367 -1.62 39.81 5.95
N ASP A 368 -2.54 40.50 5.25
CA ASP A 368 -3.16 40.17 3.96
C ASP A 368 -4.05 38.92 3.88
N GLY A 369 -5.28 39.12 3.39
CA GLY A 369 -6.42 38.20 3.38
C GLY A 369 -6.29 37.01 2.41
N THR A 370 -5.16 36.31 2.43
CA THR A 370 -4.94 35.05 1.73
C THR A 370 -4.91 33.92 2.75
N THR A 371 -5.78 32.93 2.58
CA THR A 371 -5.85 31.72 3.42
C THR A 371 -4.56 30.92 3.26
N ARG A 372 -3.51 31.29 3.99
CA ARG A 372 -2.19 30.66 3.94
C ARG A 372 -2.18 29.38 4.79
N ALA A 373 -1.51 28.35 4.28
CA ALA A 373 -1.21 27.16 5.07
C ALA A 373 -0.34 27.56 6.27
N VAL A 374 -0.70 27.07 7.46
CA VAL A 374 0.01 27.41 8.71
C VAL A 374 1.25 26.53 8.82
N ASP A 375 2.43 27.14 9.03
CA ASP A 375 3.67 26.39 9.29
C ASP A 375 3.66 25.89 10.74
N ASN A 376 3.28 24.63 10.91
CA ASN A 376 3.20 23.96 12.21
C ASN A 376 4.48 23.19 12.58
N GLU A 377 5.58 23.41 11.85
CA GLU A 377 6.84 22.65 12.03
C GLU A 377 8.04 23.55 12.38
N LYS A 378 7.77 24.80 12.78
CA LYS A 378 8.79 25.82 13.09
C LYS A 378 9.71 25.42 14.25
N ASP A 379 9.13 24.90 15.32
CA ASP A 379 9.86 24.52 16.53
C ASP A 379 10.22 23.02 16.58
N GLY A 380 9.62 22.22 15.71
CA GLY A 380 9.90 20.79 15.58
C GLY A 380 9.09 20.15 14.46
N VAL A 381 9.68 19.21 13.72
CA VAL A 381 8.94 18.44 12.69
C VAL A 381 7.91 17.52 13.33
N THR A 382 6.71 17.48 12.75
CA THR A 382 5.62 16.62 13.26
C THR A 382 5.86 15.15 12.96
N TYR A 383 6.62 14.83 11.90
CA TYR A 383 6.99 13.47 11.52
C TYR A 383 8.41 13.45 10.96
N SER A 384 9.05 12.28 11.00
CA SER A 384 10.34 12.09 10.36
C SER A 384 10.18 12.14 8.83
N TYR A 385 10.67 13.22 8.20
CA TYR A 385 10.65 13.38 6.75
C TYR A 385 11.38 12.23 6.03
N SER A 386 12.50 11.78 6.59
CA SER A 386 13.27 10.66 6.05
C SER A 386 12.44 9.38 6.04
N PHE A 387 11.81 9.04 7.17
CA PHE A 387 10.98 7.84 7.28
C PHE A 387 9.76 7.90 6.35
N PHE A 388 9.11 9.06 6.22
CA PHE A 388 8.02 9.26 5.28
C PHE A 388 8.40 8.94 3.83
N HIS A 389 9.53 9.48 3.36
CA HIS A 389 10.03 9.18 2.02
C HIS A 389 10.48 7.73 1.87
N PHE A 390 11.04 7.12 2.93
CA PHE A 390 11.37 5.70 2.93
C PHE A 390 10.12 4.81 2.81
N MET A 391 9.03 5.16 3.49
CA MET A 391 7.74 4.47 3.31
C MET A 391 7.25 4.60 1.86
N LEU A 392 7.38 5.77 1.25
CA LEU A 392 7.01 5.98 -0.16
C LEU A 392 7.92 5.18 -1.13
N PHE A 393 9.20 5.06 -0.83
CA PHE A 393 10.10 4.16 -1.55
C PHE A 393 9.60 2.71 -1.50
N LEU A 394 9.30 2.19 -0.31
CA LEU A 394 8.76 0.82 -0.16
C LEU A 394 7.41 0.65 -0.86
N ALA A 395 6.54 1.67 -0.80
CA ALA A 395 5.27 1.72 -1.53
C ALA A 395 5.45 1.57 -3.04
N SER A 396 6.45 2.23 -3.62
CA SER A 396 6.74 2.12 -5.06
C SER A 396 7.18 0.70 -5.46
N LEU A 397 7.92 0.01 -4.60
CA LEU A 397 8.29 -1.40 -4.79
C LEU A 397 7.09 -2.33 -4.66
N TYR A 398 6.21 -2.09 -3.69
CA TYR A 398 4.95 -2.82 -3.55
C TYR A 398 4.05 -2.68 -4.78
N ILE A 399 3.88 -1.47 -5.30
CA ILE A 399 3.09 -1.22 -6.51
C ILE A 399 3.68 -1.94 -7.72
N MET A 400 5.00 -1.92 -7.87
CA MET A 400 5.68 -2.65 -8.94
C MET A 400 5.33 -4.14 -8.92
N MET A 401 5.40 -4.78 -7.74
CA MET A 401 5.08 -6.20 -7.60
C MET A 401 3.59 -6.47 -7.81
N THR A 402 2.72 -5.59 -7.31
CA THR A 402 1.27 -5.75 -7.42
C THR A 402 0.79 -5.61 -8.86
N LEU A 403 1.27 -4.61 -9.59
CA LEU A 403 0.92 -4.37 -10.99
C LEU A 403 1.47 -5.44 -11.94
N THR A 404 2.56 -6.12 -11.55
CA THR A 404 3.13 -7.24 -12.32
C THR A 404 2.67 -8.61 -11.80
N ASN A 405 1.59 -8.65 -11.00
CA ASN A 405 0.99 -9.85 -10.41
C ASN A 405 1.99 -10.74 -9.64
N TRP A 406 3.11 -10.17 -9.21
CA TRP A 406 4.24 -10.84 -8.58
C TRP A 406 4.81 -12.00 -9.41
N TYR A 407 4.65 -11.95 -10.73
CA TYR A 407 5.28 -12.92 -11.60
C TYR A 407 6.79 -12.73 -11.62
N SER A 408 7.52 -13.84 -11.54
CA SER A 408 8.96 -13.80 -11.67
C SER A 408 9.38 -13.88 -13.13
N PRO A 409 10.38 -13.09 -13.58
CA PRO A 409 11.02 -13.32 -14.85
C PRO A 409 11.77 -14.67 -14.81
N ASP A 410 11.58 -15.51 -15.83
CA ASP A 410 12.35 -16.75 -15.98
C ASP A 410 13.73 -16.50 -16.61
N SER A 411 14.65 -17.48 -16.58
CA SER A 411 16.02 -17.33 -17.08
C SER A 411 16.12 -16.93 -18.56
N ASN A 412 15.14 -17.35 -19.35
CA ASN A 412 15.04 -17.01 -20.77
C ASN A 412 14.15 -15.78 -21.02
N TYR A 413 13.52 -15.23 -19.96
CA TYR A 413 12.54 -14.14 -20.02
C TYR A 413 11.31 -14.44 -20.92
N GLU A 414 11.11 -15.70 -21.31
CA GLU A 414 10.04 -16.11 -22.22
C GLU A 414 8.71 -16.37 -21.51
N THR A 415 8.76 -16.67 -20.21
CA THR A 415 7.57 -16.95 -19.41
C THR A 415 7.59 -16.16 -18.10
N MET A 416 6.38 -15.79 -17.66
CA MET A 416 6.12 -15.14 -16.39
C MET A 416 5.25 -16.07 -15.56
N THR A 417 5.86 -16.62 -14.52
CA THR A 417 5.24 -17.65 -13.67
C THR A 417 5.18 -17.18 -12.23
N SER A 418 4.14 -17.61 -11.53
CA SER A 418 4.04 -17.42 -10.09
C SER A 418 5.03 -18.34 -9.39
N LYS A 419 5.69 -17.86 -8.34
CA LYS A 419 6.63 -18.65 -7.54
C LYS A 419 6.27 -18.61 -6.07
N TRP A 420 6.64 -19.68 -5.36
CA TRP A 420 6.48 -19.86 -3.92
C TRP A 420 6.89 -18.67 -3.04
N PRO A 421 7.98 -17.91 -3.32
CA PRO A 421 8.33 -16.75 -2.51
C PRO A 421 7.22 -15.69 -2.42
N SER A 422 6.44 -15.49 -3.49
CA SER A 422 5.31 -14.56 -3.47
C SER A 422 4.20 -15.05 -2.53
N VAL A 423 3.91 -16.35 -2.56
CA VAL A 423 2.93 -16.99 -1.66
C VAL A 423 3.35 -16.85 -0.21
N TRP A 424 4.59 -17.22 0.11
CA TRP A 424 5.13 -17.19 1.46
C TRP A 424 5.19 -15.78 2.04
N VAL A 425 5.57 -14.78 1.25
CA VAL A 425 5.54 -13.37 1.67
C VAL A 425 4.14 -12.98 2.14
N LYS A 426 3.09 -13.31 1.37
CA LYS A 426 1.71 -12.95 1.71
C LYS A 426 1.17 -13.75 2.90
N ILE A 427 1.44 -15.06 2.98
CA ILE A 427 1.01 -15.91 4.11
C ILE A 427 1.70 -15.50 5.41
N THR A 428 3.03 -15.30 5.39
CA THR A 428 3.77 -14.88 6.59
C THR A 428 3.33 -13.48 7.04
N SER A 429 3.09 -12.55 6.11
CA SER A 429 2.48 -11.26 6.46
C SER A 429 1.11 -11.41 7.12
N SER A 430 0.29 -12.38 6.72
CA SER A 430 -1.00 -12.64 7.38
C SER A 430 -0.83 -13.11 8.84
N TRP A 431 0.14 -13.98 9.11
CA TRP A 431 0.45 -14.43 10.47
C TRP A 431 1.00 -13.30 11.33
N VAL A 432 1.89 -12.47 10.77
CA VAL A 432 2.42 -11.28 11.44
C VAL A 432 1.30 -10.27 11.74
N CYS A 433 0.34 -10.09 10.82
CA CYS A 433 -0.82 -9.22 11.05
C CYS A 433 -1.61 -9.64 12.28
N ILE A 434 -1.97 -10.92 12.36
CA ILE A 434 -2.71 -11.45 13.49
C ILE A 434 -1.87 -11.38 14.76
N ALA A 435 -0.58 -11.73 14.70
CA ALA A 435 0.31 -11.67 15.86
C ALA A 435 0.44 -10.23 16.40
N LEU A 436 0.60 -9.23 15.52
CA LEU A 436 0.65 -7.82 15.90
C LEU A 436 -0.68 -7.37 16.52
N TYR A 437 -1.82 -7.74 15.94
CA TYR A 437 -3.13 -7.40 16.50
C TYR A 437 -3.35 -8.06 17.87
N VAL A 438 -3.03 -9.34 18.02
CA VAL A 438 -3.11 -10.02 19.32
C VAL A 438 -2.16 -9.37 20.32
N TRP A 439 -0.98 -8.96 19.88
CA TRP A 439 -0.04 -8.23 20.72
C TRP A 439 -0.58 -6.86 21.16
N THR A 440 -1.31 -6.12 20.31
CA THR A 440 -1.92 -4.84 20.74
C THR A 440 -2.96 -5.06 21.84
N LEU A 441 -3.69 -6.18 21.81
CA LEU A 441 -4.65 -6.54 22.87
C LEU A 441 -4.00 -7.04 24.16
N VAL A 442 -2.88 -7.76 24.06
CA VAL A 442 -2.24 -8.46 25.20
C VAL A 442 -1.14 -7.60 25.86
N ALA A 443 -0.50 -6.70 25.13
CA ALA A 443 0.59 -5.88 25.65
C ALA A 443 0.23 -5.08 26.92
N PRO A 444 -0.97 -4.45 27.04
CA PRO A 444 -1.36 -3.76 28.27
C PRO A 444 -1.47 -4.69 29.50
N LEU A 445 -1.80 -5.96 29.30
CA LEU A 445 -1.91 -6.96 30.38
C LEU A 445 -0.55 -7.45 30.88
N VAL A 446 0.41 -7.63 29.96
CA VAL A 446 1.73 -8.21 30.26
C VAL A 446 2.72 -7.15 30.73
N LEU A 447 2.62 -5.93 30.19
CA LEU A 447 3.56 -4.83 30.47
C LEU A 447 2.93 -3.83 31.45
N THR A 448 2.63 -4.26 32.67
CA THR A 448 2.00 -3.41 33.71
C THR A 448 2.83 -2.18 34.14
N ASN A 449 4.10 -2.08 33.72
CA ASN A 449 5.01 -0.98 34.06
C ASN A 449 5.15 0.07 32.95
N ARG A 450 4.28 0.08 31.94
CA ARG A 450 4.31 1.05 30.84
C ARG A 450 2.94 1.69 30.69
N ASP A 451 2.87 3.01 30.66
CA ASP A 451 1.61 3.73 30.37
C ASP A 451 1.20 3.46 28.91
N PHE A 452 -0.03 2.96 28.76
CA PHE A 452 -0.68 2.66 27.49
C PHE A 452 -1.88 3.57 27.19
N ASP A 453 -2.18 4.50 28.09
CA ASP A 453 -3.23 5.52 27.94
C ASP A 453 -2.93 6.54 26.83
#